data_AF-A0A7Y4VCI9-F1
#
_entry.id   AF-A0A7Y4VCI9-F1
#
_cell.length_a   1.000
_cell.length_b   1.000
_cell.length_c   1.000
_cell.angle_alpha   90.00
_cell.angle_beta   90.00
_cell.angle_gamma   90.00
#
_symmetry.space_group_name_H-M   'P 1'
#
loop_
_entity.id
_entity.type
_entity.pdbx_description
1 polymer ?
#
loop_
_entity_poly.entity_id
_entity_poly.type
_entity_poly.pdbx_seq_one_letter_code
_entity_poly.pdbx_strand_id
1 'polypeptide(L)'
;DKLLKDVDITKSPYVERYPELKGFMDFAGEPRHNHARANLIVNCPKVQTGNWELNGSFVTDTDPGFINAAKLDFRLRDDSAVFVKLPGFENIPFAQIGLQRQRGDSQK
;
A
#
# COMPACT_ATOMS: atom_id res chain seq x y z
N ASP A 1 12.85 12.99 -16.73
CA ASP A 1 14.17 13.65 -16.76
C ASP A 1 15.10 13.26 -15.61
N LYS A 2 14.71 13.39 -14.34
CA LYS A 2 15.60 13.09 -13.19
C LYS A 2 16.26 11.69 -13.24
N LEU A 3 15.52 10.63 -13.54
CA LEU A 3 16.03 9.24 -13.59
C LEU A 3 16.91 8.92 -14.82
N LEU A 4 17.03 9.85 -15.76
CA LEU A 4 17.86 9.70 -16.97
C LEU A 4 18.97 10.76 -17.05
N LYS A 5 18.93 11.79 -16.20
CA LYS A 5 19.84 12.94 -16.22
C LYS A 5 20.57 13.12 -14.90
N ASP A 6 19.83 13.19 -13.79
CA ASP A 6 20.41 13.48 -12.47
C ASP A 6 20.93 12.19 -11.82
N VAL A 7 20.19 11.10 -11.99
CA VAL A 7 20.54 9.76 -11.51
C VAL A 7 20.17 8.79 -12.62
N ASP A 8 21.07 8.64 -13.60
CA ASP A 8 20.83 7.77 -14.75
C ASP A 8 20.82 6.30 -14.32
N ILE A 9 19.62 5.78 -14.07
CA ILE A 9 19.40 4.41 -13.60
C ILE A 9 19.70 3.36 -14.68
N THR A 10 19.97 3.79 -15.91
CA THR A 10 20.27 2.90 -17.05
C THR A 10 21.76 2.58 -17.17
N LYS A 11 22.60 3.16 -16.29
CA LYS A 11 24.05 2.99 -16.26
C LYS A 11 24.54 2.39 -14.93
N SER A 12 25.82 2.03 -14.90
CA SER A 12 26.55 1.68 -13.68
C SER A 12 26.52 2.83 -12.66
N PRO A 13 26.37 2.57 -11.34
CA PRO A 13 26.33 1.26 -10.69
C PRO A 13 24.94 0.62 -10.66
N TYR A 14 23.89 1.32 -11.10
CA TYR A 14 22.51 0.89 -10.90
C TYR A 14 22.17 -0.39 -11.66
N VAL A 15 22.43 -0.46 -12.97
CA VAL A 15 22.13 -1.66 -13.77
C VAL A 15 23.05 -2.84 -13.42
N GLU A 16 24.26 -2.57 -12.90
CA GLU A 16 25.14 -3.64 -12.39
C GLU A 16 24.60 -4.23 -11.09
N ARG A 17 24.13 -3.38 -10.17
CA ARG A 17 23.60 -3.82 -8.88
C ARG A 17 22.19 -4.38 -8.97
N TYR A 18 21.39 -3.85 -9.89
CA TYR A 18 19.97 -4.12 -10.13
C TYR A 18 19.72 -4.40 -11.62
N PRO A 19 20.08 -5.59 -12.12
CA PRO A 19 19.92 -5.94 -13.54
C PRO A 19 18.48 -5.82 -14.06
N GLU A 20 17.47 -5.92 -13.18
CA GLU A 20 16.05 -5.74 -13.48
C GLU A 20 15.70 -4.32 -13.96
N LEU A 21 16.57 -3.32 -13.73
CA LEU A 21 16.37 -1.97 -14.22
C LEU A 21 16.64 -1.83 -15.73
N LYS A 22 17.23 -2.84 -16.37
CA LYS A 22 17.49 -2.82 -17.81
C LYS A 22 16.16 -2.78 -18.57
N GLY A 23 15.96 -1.73 -19.37
CA GLY A 23 14.70 -1.50 -20.08
C GLY A 23 13.55 -1.02 -19.20
N PHE A 24 13.80 -0.70 -17.93
CA PHE A 24 12.77 -0.18 -17.02
C PHE A 24 12.14 1.12 -17.51
N MET A 25 12.84 1.91 -18.33
CA MET A 25 12.30 3.14 -18.90
C MET A 25 11.61 2.93 -20.26
N ASP A 26 11.68 1.73 -20.82
CA ASP A 26 11.02 1.40 -22.08
C ASP A 26 9.51 1.28 -21.85
N PHE A 27 8.73 1.75 -22.81
CA PHE A 27 7.29 1.60 -22.76
C PHE A 27 6.90 0.17 -23.14
N ALA A 28 6.24 -0.54 -22.22
CA ALA A 28 5.91 -1.95 -22.38
C ALA A 28 4.65 -2.21 -23.24
N GLY A 29 4.08 -1.20 -23.88
CA GLY A 29 2.83 -1.27 -24.63
C GLY A 29 1.59 -0.93 -23.81
N GLU A 30 1.67 -0.99 -22.48
CA GLU A 30 0.59 -0.65 -21.55
C GLU A 30 0.97 0.55 -20.66
N PRO A 31 0.02 1.46 -20.35
CA PRO A 31 0.27 2.55 -19.42
C PRO A 31 0.65 2.03 -18.03
N ARG A 32 1.58 2.71 -17.37
CA ARG A 32 1.97 2.40 -15.98
C ARG A 32 0.92 2.95 -15.03
N HIS A 33 -0.06 2.13 -14.68
CA HIS A 33 -1.06 2.47 -13.68
C HIS A 33 -0.68 1.90 -12.30
N ASN A 34 -0.94 2.67 -11.24
CA ASN A 34 -0.98 2.09 -9.91
C ASN A 34 -2.34 1.40 -9.73
N HIS A 35 -2.39 0.23 -9.11
CA HIS A 35 -3.66 -0.42 -8.81
C HIS A 35 -3.82 -0.52 -7.30
N ALA A 36 -4.94 -0.01 -6.78
CA ALA A 36 -5.35 -0.27 -5.41
C ALA A 36 -6.49 -1.29 -5.44
N ARG A 37 -6.28 -2.43 -4.78
CA ARG A 37 -7.15 -3.60 -4.87
C ARG A 37 -7.49 -4.11 -3.48
N ALA A 38 -8.74 -4.52 -3.27
CA ALA A 38 -9.22 -5.07 -2.00
C ALA A 38 -8.98 -4.16 -0.78
N ASN A 39 -9.04 -2.83 -0.99
CA ASN A 39 -8.88 -1.86 0.09
C ASN A 39 -10.20 -1.63 0.82
N LEU A 40 -10.11 -1.38 2.13
CA LEU A 40 -11.18 -0.74 2.90
C LEU A 40 -10.90 0.78 2.98
N ILE A 41 -11.81 1.61 2.50
CA ILE A 41 -11.68 3.07 2.49
C ILE A 41 -12.88 3.65 3.26
N VAL A 42 -12.61 4.30 4.39
CA VAL A 42 -13.65 4.76 5.32
C VAL A 42 -13.63 6.28 5.43
N ASN A 43 -14.81 6.90 5.48
CA ASN A 43 -15.00 8.34 5.70
C ASN A 43 -14.23 9.23 4.72
N CYS A 44 -14.16 8.80 3.45
CA CYS A 44 -13.56 9.57 2.36
C CYS A 44 -14.66 10.03 1.39
N PRO A 45 -15.12 11.30 1.46
CA PRO A 45 -16.23 11.81 0.63
C PRO A 45 -15.99 11.70 -0.88
N LYS A 46 -14.71 11.71 -1.28
CA LYS A 46 -14.30 11.50 -2.66
C LYS A 46 -12.98 10.73 -2.69
N VAL A 47 -13.00 9.55 -3.30
CA VAL A 47 -11.77 8.84 -3.65
C VAL A 47 -11.25 9.45 -4.95
N GLN A 48 -10.19 10.26 -4.87
CA GLN A 48 -9.59 10.86 -6.06
C GLN A 48 -8.82 9.80 -6.85
N THR A 49 -9.20 9.61 -8.11
CA THR A 49 -8.46 8.79 -9.06
C THR A 49 -7.49 9.67 -9.87
N GLY A 50 -6.41 9.07 -10.34
CA GLY A 50 -5.36 9.75 -11.11
C GLY A 50 -4.77 8.77 -12.12
N ASN A 51 -3.45 8.64 -12.18
CA ASN A 51 -2.80 7.54 -12.90
C ASN A 51 -2.89 6.20 -12.14
N TRP A 52 -4.04 5.95 -11.50
CA TRP A 52 -4.28 4.79 -10.66
C TRP A 52 -5.75 4.35 -10.69
N GLU A 53 -5.94 3.05 -10.52
CA GLU A 53 -7.24 2.39 -10.61
C GLU A 53 -7.63 1.74 -9.27
N LEU A 54 -8.88 1.93 -8.88
CA LEU A 54 -9.48 1.25 -7.74
C LEU A 54 -10.30 0.06 -8.23
N ASN A 55 -9.98 -1.15 -7.76
CA ASN A 55 -10.72 -2.37 -8.13
C ASN A 55 -11.08 -3.17 -6.88
N GLY A 56 -12.33 -3.65 -6.81
CA GLY A 56 -12.77 -4.57 -5.76
C GLY A 56 -12.53 -4.06 -4.34
N SER A 57 -12.60 -2.75 -4.12
CA SER A 57 -12.39 -2.12 -2.80
C SER A 57 -13.72 -1.70 -2.19
N PHE A 58 -13.83 -1.78 -0.87
CA PHE A 58 -15.02 -1.40 -0.12
C PHE A 58 -14.87 0.04 0.40
N VAL A 59 -15.67 0.95 -0.15
CA VAL A 59 -15.73 2.36 0.28
C VAL A 59 -17.01 2.59 1.10
N THR A 60 -16.89 3.22 2.27
CA THR A 60 -18.03 3.51 3.14
C THR A 60 -17.82 4.77 3.98
N ASP A 61 -18.90 5.44 4.34
CA ASP A 61 -19.00 6.57 5.27
C ASP A 61 -19.56 6.15 6.64
N THR A 62 -19.75 4.85 6.86
CA THR A 62 -20.22 4.27 8.13
C THR A 62 -19.15 3.41 8.77
N ASP A 63 -19.27 3.19 10.09
CA ASP A 63 -18.37 2.29 10.80
C ASP A 63 -18.48 0.87 10.22
N PRO A 64 -17.41 0.33 9.60
CA PRO A 64 -17.43 -0.99 8.98
C PRO A 64 -17.33 -2.12 10.01
N GLY A 65 -17.18 -1.82 11.30
CA GLY A 65 -17.01 -2.78 12.38
C GLY A 65 -15.69 -2.63 13.12
N PHE A 66 -15.19 -1.41 13.30
CA PHE A 66 -14.00 -1.15 14.11
C PHE A 66 -14.22 -1.54 15.57
N ILE A 67 -13.16 -1.94 16.28
CA ILE A 67 -13.23 -2.21 17.72
C ILE A 67 -13.50 -0.91 18.48
N ASN A 68 -12.74 0.16 18.20
CA ASN A 68 -12.98 1.48 18.81
C ASN A 68 -12.33 2.61 18.01
N ALA A 69 -13.00 3.08 16.95
CA ALA A 69 -12.49 4.15 16.10
C ALA A 69 -12.24 5.48 16.87
N ALA A 70 -13.06 5.78 17.89
CA ALA A 70 -12.90 7.00 18.70
C ALA A 70 -11.60 7.01 19.52
N LYS A 71 -11.03 5.84 19.82
CA LYS A 71 -9.72 5.67 20.45
C LYS A 71 -8.61 5.29 19.46
N LEU A 72 -8.87 5.45 18.16
CA LEU A 72 -7.96 5.08 17.06
C LEU A 72 -7.64 3.57 17.00
N ASP A 73 -8.51 2.72 17.53
CA ASP A 73 -8.42 1.26 17.39
C ASP A 73 -9.23 0.81 16.16
N PHE A 74 -8.54 0.80 15.02
CA PHE A 74 -9.09 0.45 13.71
C PHE A 74 -8.98 -1.05 13.39
N ARG A 75 -8.67 -1.89 14.37
CA ARG A 75 -8.87 -3.34 14.22
C ARG A 75 -10.34 -3.63 13.98
N LEU A 76 -10.63 -4.70 13.24
CA LEU A 76 -11.99 -5.09 12.92
C LEU A 76 -12.45 -6.16 13.92
N ARG A 77 -13.69 -6.04 14.39
CA ARG A 77 -14.36 -7.12 15.11
C ARG A 77 -14.56 -8.31 14.17
N ASP A 78 -14.58 -9.52 14.72
CA ASP A 78 -14.72 -10.76 13.93
C ASP A 78 -16.04 -10.82 13.13
N ASP A 79 -17.05 -10.06 13.54
CA ASP A 79 -18.35 -9.93 12.88
C ASP A 79 -18.45 -8.77 11.87
N SER A 80 -17.32 -8.11 11.56
CA SER A 80 -17.28 -6.97 10.64
C SER A 80 -17.77 -7.34 9.23
N ALA A 81 -18.59 -6.46 8.65
CA ALA A 81 -19.07 -6.59 7.27
C ALA A 81 -17.95 -6.59 6.22
N VAL A 82 -16.74 -6.13 6.60
CA VAL A 82 -15.56 -6.12 5.73
C VAL A 82 -15.21 -7.53 5.26
N PHE A 83 -15.25 -8.52 6.15
CA PHE A 83 -14.86 -9.90 5.80
C PHE A 83 -15.81 -10.56 4.81
N VAL A 84 -17.07 -10.10 4.75
CA VAL A 84 -18.05 -10.54 3.75
C VAL A 84 -17.85 -9.80 2.43
N LYS A 85 -17.63 -8.48 2.49
CA LYS A 85 -17.52 -7.62 1.29
C LYS A 85 -16.17 -7.72 0.58
N LEU A 86 -15.12 -8.05 1.31
CA LEU A 86 -13.75 -8.24 0.81
C LEU A 86 -13.28 -9.65 1.21
N PRO A 87 -13.62 -10.68 0.43
CA PRO A 87 -13.14 -12.04 0.69
C PRO A 87 -11.61 -12.09 0.71
N GLY A 88 -11.05 -12.72 1.74
CA GLY A 88 -9.60 -12.80 1.95
C GLY A 88 -9.00 -11.58 2.66
N PHE A 89 -9.81 -10.59 3.06
CA PHE A 89 -9.34 -9.53 3.95
C PHE A 89 -9.06 -10.12 5.35
N GLU A 90 -7.89 -9.84 5.90
CA GLU A 90 -7.47 -10.32 7.21
C GLU A 90 -7.34 -9.16 8.20
N ASN A 91 -7.45 -9.47 9.48
CA ASN A 91 -7.25 -8.47 10.53
C ASN A 91 -5.80 -7.96 10.51
N ILE A 92 -5.63 -6.64 10.41
CA ILE A 92 -4.30 -6.03 10.34
C ILE A 92 -3.62 -6.13 11.72
N PRO A 93 -2.43 -6.76 11.83
CA PRO A 93 -1.72 -6.89 13.09
C PRO A 93 -0.99 -5.58 13.44
N PHE A 94 -1.72 -4.51 13.75
CA PHE A 94 -1.16 -3.17 13.97
C PHE A 94 -0.01 -3.14 14.99
N ALA A 95 -0.04 -3.99 16.01
CA ALA A 95 1.03 -4.09 17.01
C ALA A 95 2.38 -4.58 16.45
N GLN A 96 2.38 -5.19 15.25
CA GLN A 96 3.57 -5.70 14.57
C GLN A 96 4.04 -4.75 13.44
N ILE A 97 3.29 -3.69 13.16
CA ILE A 97 3.62 -2.71 12.13
C ILE A 97 4.45 -1.59 12.73
N GLY A 98 5.51 -1.17 12.03
CA GLY A 98 6.38 -0.08 12.42
C GLY A 98 7.83 -0.51 12.57
N LEU A 99 8.67 0.40 13.07
CA LEU A 99 10.09 0.13 13.27
C LEU A 99 10.27 -0.96 14.33
N GLN A 100 10.64 -2.15 13.87
CA GLN A 100 11.08 -3.21 14.75
C GLN A 100 12.48 -2.85 15.23
N ARG A 101 12.66 -2.52 16.51
CA ARG A 101 14.00 -2.48 17.08
C ARG A 101 14.53 -3.90 17.01
N GLN A 102 15.60 -4.12 16.25
CA GLN A 102 16.32 -5.38 16.37
C GLN A 102 16.67 -5.58 17.85
N ARG A 103 16.45 -6.78 18.38
CA ARG A 103 17.00 -7.18 19.69
C ARG A 103 18.53 -7.12 19.56
N GLY A 104 19.10 -5.98 19.91
CA GLY A 104 20.53 -5.68 19.78
C GLY A 104 20.88 -4.31 20.38
N ASP A 105 19.98 -3.33 20.32
CA ASP A 105 20.26 -1.98 20.83
C ASP A 105 19.85 -1.77 22.29
N SER A 106 20.13 -2.76 23.14
CA SER A 106 20.04 -2.64 24.60
C SER A 106 21.42 -2.77 25.23
N GLN A 107 22.35 -1.91 24.82
CA GLN A 107 23.47 -1.49 25.66
C GLN A 107 24.14 -0.25 25.06
N LYS A 108 23.74 0.93 25.56
CA LYS A 108 24.64 2.04 25.87
C LYS A 108 24.10 2.76 27.09
#